data_AF-A0A2W6ZXB3-F1
#
_entry.id   AF-A0A2W6ZXB3-F1
#
_cell.length_a   1.000
_cell.length_b   1.000
_cell.length_c   1.000
_cell.angle_alpha   90.00
_cell.angle_beta   90.00
_cell.angle_gamma   90.00
#
_symmetry.space_group_name_H-M   'P 1'
#
loop_
_entity.id
_entity.type
_entity.pdbx_description
1 polymer ?
#
loop_
_entity_poly.entity_id
_entity_poly.type
_entity_poly.pdbx_seq_one_letter_code
_entity_poly.pdbx_strand_id
1 'polypeptide(L)'
;MAYRILHCGKSLNNYNLCIEHSVAGFGTRGPEKDDIVFLVVKHNKQTLCGLRARLGEPTDQQPWPDADRYVSAYKLIDIAYADPFDIRFLAEYGGKYWPLKFLQGAKPIKDENAVHALQSTFEEYQIEQPVKLRRADEPSLLDEGEEDDSDPLLEVNPDNLSEILSEVPEARIKVMGTFQTIPFRNETDALRGLESLVNENFYNLFPRYTLSHSLLIPENRIFLSSGVEARGEKLIKGIRSIPDALLIVYSEHEKHPFKIALIEYECFGEGKTRSQEKSNYLNGQVIPQLMRFASAFSIVTDKQIRDQTIKSWVDKVIQHIYSDPECIEKVSGWIKCMRPTLSDQLVGREMDRVLTEAFQKALQVLLIIDDLSDEQKDTIANVIRAFKLENGDSIEFISYIVRLEQRIRISDSDAEYALSVQ
;
A
#
# COMPACT_ATOMS: atom_id res chain seq x y z
N MET A 1 0.44 -15.32 -15.00
CA MET A 1 0.81 -14.28 -15.97
C MET A 1 -0.37 -14.02 -16.89
N ALA A 2 -1.10 -12.95 -16.60
CA ALA A 2 -2.19 -12.41 -17.40
C ALA A 2 -1.77 -11.10 -18.08
N TYR A 3 -2.50 -10.70 -19.14
CA TYR A 3 -2.36 -9.40 -19.79
C TYR A 3 -3.50 -8.49 -19.38
N ARG A 4 -3.19 -7.24 -19.05
CA ARG A 4 -4.17 -6.26 -18.54
C ARG A 4 -3.94 -4.89 -19.16
N ILE A 5 -5.00 -4.11 -19.28
CA ILE A 5 -4.91 -2.67 -19.59
C ILE A 5 -5.18 -1.90 -18.31
N LEU A 6 -4.22 -1.07 -17.90
CA LEU A 6 -4.37 -0.15 -16.79
C LEU A 6 -4.68 1.24 -17.34
N HIS A 7 -5.92 1.68 -17.16
CA HIS A 7 -6.42 2.95 -17.67
C HIS A 7 -6.33 4.05 -16.59
N CYS A 8 -5.50 5.06 -16.82
CA CYS A 8 -5.31 6.21 -15.92
C CYS A 8 -6.40 7.30 -16.03
N GLY A 9 -7.51 7.01 -16.71
CA GLY A 9 -8.58 8.00 -16.92
C GLY A 9 -8.11 9.14 -17.81
N LYS A 10 -8.46 10.38 -17.42
CA LYS A 10 -8.02 11.63 -18.06
C LYS A 10 -6.76 12.22 -17.40
N SER A 11 -6.30 11.64 -16.28
CA SER A 11 -5.19 12.17 -15.49
C SER A 11 -3.84 11.85 -16.14
N LEU A 12 -3.35 12.79 -16.95
CA LEU A 12 -1.97 12.76 -17.48
C LEU A 12 -0.94 12.78 -16.35
N ASN A 13 -1.27 13.42 -15.22
CA ASN A 13 -0.39 13.45 -14.05
C ASN A 13 -0.19 12.04 -13.49
N ASN A 14 -1.27 11.29 -13.24
CA ASN A 14 -1.17 9.94 -12.70
C ASN A 14 -0.42 9.01 -13.68
N TYR A 15 -0.66 9.16 -14.99
CA TYR A 15 0.10 8.47 -16.03
C TYR A 15 1.60 8.76 -15.96
N ASN A 16 1.98 10.04 -15.86
CA ASN A 16 3.38 10.45 -15.77
C ASN A 16 4.04 10.00 -14.46
N LEU A 17 3.32 10.03 -13.34
CA LEU A 17 3.81 9.54 -12.04
C LEU A 17 4.08 8.03 -12.08
N CYS A 18 3.23 7.24 -12.74
CA CYS A 18 3.48 5.80 -12.92
C CYS A 18 4.80 5.54 -13.67
N ILE A 19 5.10 6.35 -14.68
CA ILE A 19 6.34 6.26 -15.46
C ILE A 19 7.54 6.71 -14.62
N GLU A 20 7.43 7.86 -13.96
CA GLU A 20 8.55 8.48 -13.23
C GLU A 20 8.99 7.67 -12.01
N HIS A 21 8.02 7.09 -11.31
CA HIS A 21 8.27 6.29 -10.12
C HIS A 21 8.34 4.79 -10.38
N SER A 22 8.07 4.34 -11.60
CA SER A 22 8.00 2.92 -11.97
C SER A 22 7.03 2.13 -11.06
N VAL A 23 5.82 2.67 -10.86
CA VAL A 23 4.78 2.04 -10.03
C VAL A 23 3.43 2.06 -10.75
N ALA A 24 2.64 0.99 -10.58
CA ALA A 24 1.24 0.94 -11.00
C ALA A 24 0.32 0.72 -9.80
N GLY A 25 -0.73 1.53 -9.69
CA GLY A 25 -1.78 1.45 -8.67
C GLY A 25 -3.08 0.88 -9.23
N PHE A 26 -3.79 0.09 -8.43
CA PHE A 26 -5.05 -0.56 -8.81
C PHE A 26 -6.14 -0.34 -7.78
N GLY A 27 -7.35 -0.04 -8.26
CA GLY A 27 -8.54 0.10 -7.40
C GLY A 27 -9.14 -1.23 -6.94
N THR A 28 -8.65 -2.38 -7.44
CA THR A 28 -9.16 -3.71 -7.14
C THR A 28 -8.05 -4.66 -6.72
N ARG A 29 -8.38 -5.61 -5.84
CA ARG A 29 -7.50 -6.72 -5.45
C ARG A 29 -7.67 -7.85 -6.47
N GLY A 30 -6.80 -7.92 -7.46
CA GLY A 30 -6.92 -8.84 -8.59
C GLY A 30 -5.67 -8.94 -9.48
N PRO A 31 -4.85 -7.89 -9.65
CA PRO A 31 -3.53 -8.02 -10.27
C PRO A 31 -2.60 -8.89 -9.41
N GLU A 32 -1.74 -9.65 -10.07
CA GLU A 32 -0.74 -10.50 -9.42
C GLU A 32 0.67 -10.16 -9.90
N LYS A 33 1.67 -10.57 -9.11
CA LYS A 33 3.07 -10.51 -9.54
C LYS A 33 3.24 -11.26 -10.87
N ASP A 34 4.10 -10.73 -11.72
CA ASP A 34 4.41 -11.20 -13.07
C ASP A 34 3.31 -11.01 -14.13
N ASP A 35 2.18 -10.36 -13.81
CA ASP A 35 1.23 -9.92 -14.83
C ASP A 35 1.82 -8.83 -15.73
N ILE A 36 1.42 -8.80 -17.00
CA ILE A 36 1.84 -7.78 -17.97
C ILE A 36 0.76 -6.72 -18.09
N VAL A 37 1.16 -5.47 -17.91
CA VAL A 37 0.26 -4.31 -17.94
C VAL A 37 0.62 -3.36 -19.06
N PHE A 38 -0.40 -2.94 -19.79
CA PHE A 38 -0.34 -1.85 -20.76
C PHE A 38 -0.93 -0.61 -20.11
N LEU A 39 -0.11 0.42 -19.91
CA LEU A 39 -0.54 1.67 -19.30
C LEU A 39 -1.12 2.57 -20.38
N VAL A 40 -2.34 3.03 -20.13
CA VAL A 40 -3.16 3.75 -21.10
C VAL A 40 -3.76 5.00 -20.47
N VAL A 41 -3.83 6.09 -21.23
CA VAL A 41 -4.43 7.34 -20.79
C VAL A 41 -5.28 7.95 -21.89
N LYS A 42 -6.37 8.62 -21.50
CA LYS A 42 -7.20 9.36 -22.43
C LYS A 42 -6.61 10.75 -22.68
N HIS A 43 -6.26 11.04 -23.93
CA HIS A 43 -5.70 12.33 -24.33
C HIS A 43 -6.30 12.74 -25.69
N ASN A 44 -6.78 13.98 -25.82
CA ASN A 44 -7.36 14.51 -27.07
C ASN A 44 -8.42 13.62 -27.74
N LYS A 45 -9.31 13.01 -26.94
CA LYS A 45 -10.35 12.04 -27.40
C LYS A 45 -9.82 10.71 -27.94
N GLN A 46 -8.52 10.47 -27.83
CA GLN A 46 -7.89 9.18 -28.11
C GLN A 46 -7.56 8.48 -26.79
N THR A 47 -7.47 7.15 -26.85
CA THR A 47 -7.09 6.32 -25.72
C THR A 47 -5.71 5.75 -26.06
N LEU A 48 -4.66 6.37 -25.51
CA LEU A 48 -3.29 6.17 -25.94
C LEU A 48 -2.56 5.20 -25.01
N CYS A 49 -1.88 4.20 -25.57
CA CYS A 49 -0.93 3.35 -24.86
C CYS A 49 0.50 3.83 -25.15
N GLY A 50 1.32 3.95 -24.10
CA GLY A 50 2.73 4.34 -24.26
C GLY A 50 3.70 3.56 -23.38
N LEU A 51 3.22 2.63 -22.56
CA LEU A 51 4.07 1.81 -21.70
C LEU A 51 3.53 0.40 -21.57
N ARG A 52 4.43 -0.57 -21.62
CA ARG A 52 4.21 -1.97 -21.26
C ARG A 52 5.21 -2.34 -20.18
N ALA A 53 4.75 -2.96 -19.11
CA ALA A 53 5.62 -3.43 -18.04
C ALA A 53 5.10 -4.73 -17.43
N ARG A 54 5.99 -5.46 -16.77
CA ARG A 54 5.64 -6.60 -15.93
C ARG A 54 5.48 -6.12 -14.48
N LEU A 55 4.49 -6.63 -13.76
CA LEU A 55 4.30 -6.33 -12.34
C LEU A 55 5.35 -7.06 -11.51
N GLY A 56 6.15 -6.30 -10.75
CA GLY A 56 7.11 -6.81 -9.80
C GLY A 56 6.48 -7.04 -8.43
N GLU A 57 7.27 -6.83 -7.38
CA GLU A 57 6.80 -6.94 -6.00
C GLU A 57 5.78 -5.82 -5.66
N PRO A 58 4.79 -6.10 -4.78
CA PRO A 58 3.97 -5.08 -4.16
C PRO A 58 4.82 -3.99 -3.49
N THR A 59 4.33 -2.74 -3.47
CA THR A 59 5.08 -1.62 -2.90
C THR A 59 4.20 -0.62 -2.14
N ASP A 60 4.81 0.06 -1.18
CA ASP A 60 4.24 1.18 -0.43
C ASP A 60 4.33 2.52 -1.17
N GLN A 61 5.06 2.57 -2.28
CA GLN A 61 5.25 3.79 -3.03
C GLN A 61 3.96 4.15 -3.76
N GLN A 62 3.20 5.08 -3.21
CA GLN A 62 1.98 5.62 -3.82
C GLN A 62 2.20 7.11 -4.13
N PRO A 63 2.78 7.45 -5.28
CA PRO A 63 3.15 8.83 -5.61
C PRO A 63 1.94 9.70 -5.98
N TRP A 64 0.75 9.10 -6.12
CA TRP A 64 -0.46 9.79 -6.55
C TRP A 64 -1.07 10.64 -5.42
N PRO A 65 -1.62 11.82 -5.74
CA PRO A 65 -2.33 12.64 -4.76
C PRO A 65 -3.59 11.93 -4.24
N ASP A 66 -4.22 11.10 -5.06
CA ASP A 66 -5.38 10.27 -4.75
C ASP A 66 -5.01 8.82 -4.38
N ALA A 67 -3.86 8.64 -3.72
CA ALA A 67 -3.31 7.34 -3.29
C ALA A 67 -4.35 6.40 -2.65
N ASP A 68 -5.33 6.96 -1.93
CA ASP A 68 -6.38 6.26 -1.20
C ASP A 68 -7.34 5.44 -2.09
N ARG A 69 -7.44 5.80 -3.37
CA ARG A 69 -8.26 5.06 -4.35
C ARG A 69 -7.60 3.75 -4.78
N TYR A 70 -6.30 3.59 -4.53
CA TYR A 70 -5.52 2.45 -4.98
C TYR A 70 -5.31 1.45 -3.83
N VAL A 71 -6.07 0.36 -3.87
CA VAL A 71 -6.06 -0.70 -2.85
C VAL A 71 -4.77 -1.54 -2.90
N SER A 72 -4.12 -1.60 -4.07
CA SER A 72 -2.83 -2.25 -4.24
C SER A 72 -1.94 -1.46 -5.20
N ALA A 73 -0.63 -1.50 -4.95
CA ALA A 73 0.37 -0.90 -5.82
C ALA A 73 1.53 -1.87 -6.02
N TYR A 74 2.08 -1.90 -7.24
CA TYR A 74 3.14 -2.81 -7.66
C TYR A 74 4.25 -2.04 -8.33
N LYS A 75 5.51 -2.45 -8.09
CA LYS A 75 6.64 -1.97 -8.88
C LYS A 75 6.49 -2.43 -10.32
N LEU A 76 6.90 -1.60 -11.27
CA LEU A 76 7.00 -1.95 -12.67
C LEU A 76 8.42 -2.43 -12.97
N ILE A 77 8.53 -3.66 -13.48
CA ILE A 77 9.79 -4.28 -13.94
C ILE A 77 9.69 -4.57 -15.44
N ASP A 78 10.84 -4.73 -16.11
CA ASP A 78 10.93 -4.94 -17.57
C ASP A 78 10.11 -3.93 -18.39
N ILE A 79 10.29 -2.64 -18.08
CA ILE A 79 9.54 -1.55 -18.70
C ILE A 79 9.99 -1.37 -20.15
N ALA A 80 9.03 -1.43 -21.07
CA ALA A 80 9.17 -1.05 -22.46
C ALA A 80 8.28 0.17 -22.76
N TYR A 81 8.79 1.08 -23.58
CA TYR A 81 8.08 2.28 -24.00
C TYR A 81 7.64 2.17 -25.46
N ALA A 82 6.52 2.81 -25.77
CA ALA A 82 6.04 2.97 -27.14
C ALA A 82 5.76 4.45 -27.44
N ASP A 83 5.93 4.85 -28.69
CA ASP A 83 5.40 6.11 -29.19
C ASP A 83 3.86 6.04 -29.04
N PRO A 84 3.22 6.96 -28.28
CA PRO A 84 1.84 6.80 -27.88
C PRO A 84 0.89 6.50 -29.04
N PHE A 85 0.34 5.29 -29.04
CA PHE A 85 -0.56 4.81 -30.10
C PHE A 85 -1.96 4.57 -29.56
N ASP A 86 -2.93 4.71 -30.44
CA ASP A 86 -4.35 4.64 -30.09
C ASP A 86 -4.83 3.18 -30.03
N ILE A 87 -5.36 2.75 -28.89
CA ILE A 87 -5.83 1.37 -28.70
C ILE A 87 -7.26 1.13 -29.19
N ARG A 88 -7.91 2.13 -29.82
CA ARG A 88 -9.28 1.99 -30.35
C ARG A 88 -9.43 0.89 -31.40
N PHE A 89 -8.34 0.38 -32.00
CA PHE A 89 -8.40 -0.81 -32.86
C PHE A 89 -8.92 -2.06 -32.13
N LEU A 90 -8.85 -2.09 -30.79
CA LEU A 90 -9.46 -3.16 -29.99
C LEU A 90 -10.99 -3.26 -30.18
N ALA A 91 -11.63 -2.24 -30.76
CA ALA A 91 -13.02 -2.32 -31.20
C ALA A 91 -13.28 -3.48 -32.19
N GLU A 92 -12.29 -3.92 -32.96
CA GLU A 92 -12.42 -5.07 -33.87
C GLU A 92 -12.61 -6.39 -33.11
N TYR A 93 -12.07 -6.49 -31.89
CA TYR A 93 -12.12 -7.69 -31.04
C TYR A 93 -13.17 -7.60 -29.93
N GLY A 94 -13.45 -6.39 -29.47
CA GLY A 94 -14.41 -6.13 -28.39
C GLY A 94 -15.78 -5.64 -28.86
N GLY A 95 -15.94 -5.39 -30.16
CA GLY A 95 -17.17 -4.88 -30.74
C GLY A 95 -17.53 -3.49 -30.23
N LYS A 96 -18.84 -3.19 -30.25
CA LYS A 96 -19.40 -1.90 -29.82
C LYS A 96 -19.06 -1.55 -28.37
N TYR A 97 -18.92 -2.56 -27.51
CA TYR A 97 -18.69 -2.42 -26.07
C TYR A 97 -17.25 -2.76 -25.65
N TRP A 98 -16.28 -2.67 -26.57
CA TRP A 98 -14.87 -2.91 -26.29
C TRP A 98 -14.30 -2.15 -25.07
N PRO A 99 -14.71 -0.90 -24.73
CA PRO A 99 -14.17 -0.21 -23.57
C PRO A 99 -14.54 -0.93 -22.27
N LEU A 100 -15.78 -1.45 -22.17
CA LEU A 100 -16.23 -2.22 -21.02
C LEU A 100 -15.51 -3.57 -20.93
N LYS A 101 -15.24 -4.21 -22.07
CA LYS A 101 -14.53 -5.50 -22.14
C LYS A 101 -13.06 -5.38 -21.71
N PHE A 102 -12.38 -4.30 -22.09
CA PHE A 102 -10.92 -4.21 -21.95
C PHE A 102 -10.39 -3.14 -20.98
N LEU A 103 -11.13 -2.05 -20.73
CA LEU A 103 -10.66 -0.93 -19.88
C LEU A 103 -11.24 -0.96 -18.46
N GLN A 104 -12.33 -1.69 -18.23
CA GLN A 104 -13.00 -1.71 -16.93
C GLN A 104 -12.19 -2.51 -15.90
N GLY A 105 -11.67 -1.82 -14.88
CA GLY A 105 -11.12 -2.44 -13.66
C GLY A 105 -9.84 -3.26 -13.86
N ALA A 106 -9.08 -3.03 -14.95
CA ALA A 106 -7.84 -3.73 -15.27
C ALA A 106 -7.95 -5.27 -15.18
N LYS A 107 -9.07 -5.82 -15.68
CA LYS A 107 -9.33 -7.26 -15.71
C LYS A 107 -8.37 -7.98 -16.67
N PRO A 108 -8.08 -9.27 -16.43
CA PRO A 108 -7.33 -10.10 -17.39
C PRO A 108 -8.04 -10.15 -18.74
N ILE A 109 -7.30 -9.90 -19.82
CA ILE A 109 -7.79 -10.09 -21.19
C ILE A 109 -7.81 -11.60 -21.49
N LYS A 110 -9.02 -12.16 -21.66
CA LYS A 110 -9.21 -13.58 -22.00
C LYS A 110 -9.08 -13.88 -23.49
N ASP A 111 -9.20 -12.85 -24.33
CA ASP A 111 -9.19 -12.95 -25.79
C ASP A 111 -7.75 -12.93 -26.32
N GLU A 112 -7.20 -14.10 -26.66
CA GLU A 112 -5.81 -14.24 -27.11
C GLU A 112 -5.51 -13.44 -28.38
N ASN A 113 -6.49 -13.28 -29.28
CA ASN A 113 -6.30 -12.50 -30.50
C ASN A 113 -6.14 -11.01 -30.19
N ALA A 114 -6.93 -10.50 -29.24
CA ALA A 114 -6.80 -9.12 -28.77
C ALA A 114 -5.46 -8.87 -28.07
N VAL A 115 -4.97 -9.85 -27.28
CA VAL A 115 -3.63 -9.80 -26.67
C VAL A 115 -2.54 -9.75 -27.74
N HIS A 116 -2.60 -10.64 -28.73
CA HIS A 116 -1.62 -10.70 -29.81
C HIS A 116 -1.61 -9.40 -30.63
N ALA A 117 -2.79 -8.85 -30.94
CA ALA A 117 -2.90 -7.57 -31.64
C ALA A 117 -2.29 -6.43 -30.82
N LEU A 118 -2.61 -6.36 -29.53
CA LEU A 118 -2.06 -5.33 -28.64
C LEU A 118 -0.54 -5.42 -28.50
N GLN A 119 0.02 -6.63 -28.41
CA GLN A 119 1.46 -6.85 -28.39
C GLN A 119 2.13 -6.45 -29.70
N SER A 120 1.57 -6.90 -30.83
CA SER A 120 2.13 -6.63 -32.16
C SER A 120 2.15 -5.12 -32.44
N THR A 121 1.04 -4.43 -32.17
CA THR A 121 0.99 -2.96 -32.31
C THR A 121 1.94 -2.28 -31.34
N PHE A 122 2.09 -2.76 -30.11
CA PHE A 122 3.08 -2.19 -29.18
C PHE A 122 4.51 -2.31 -29.71
N GLU A 123 4.86 -3.45 -30.31
CA GLU A 123 6.19 -3.70 -30.88
C GLU A 123 6.48 -2.83 -32.12
N GLU A 124 5.46 -2.54 -32.94
CA GLU A 124 5.58 -1.62 -34.08
C GLU A 124 5.91 -0.18 -33.66
N TYR A 125 5.41 0.25 -32.50
CA TYR A 125 5.58 1.60 -31.97
C TYR A 125 6.68 1.67 -30.90
N GLN A 126 7.48 0.62 -30.70
CA GLN A 126 8.46 0.56 -29.62
C GLN A 126 9.55 1.65 -29.76
N ILE A 127 9.83 2.33 -28.66
CA ILE A 127 10.85 3.38 -28.57
C ILE A 127 11.72 3.20 -27.32
N GLU A 128 12.90 3.84 -27.32
CA GLU A 128 13.86 3.71 -26.23
C GLU A 128 13.54 4.58 -25.00
N GLN A 129 12.84 5.71 -25.17
CA GLN A 129 12.58 6.67 -24.11
C GLN A 129 11.08 6.99 -23.97
N PRO A 130 10.58 7.25 -22.75
CA PRO A 130 9.18 7.58 -22.54
C PRO A 130 8.82 8.93 -23.17
N VAL A 131 7.70 8.96 -23.89
CA VAL A 131 7.10 10.22 -24.35
C VAL A 131 6.20 10.76 -23.24
N LYS A 132 6.62 11.86 -22.60
CA LYS A 132 5.74 12.58 -21.66
C LYS A 132 4.67 13.33 -22.43
N LEU A 133 3.42 12.89 -22.31
CA LEU A 133 2.26 13.60 -22.85
C LEU A 133 2.07 14.91 -22.07
N ARG A 134 2.05 16.05 -22.78
CA ARG A 134 1.81 17.39 -22.22
C ARG A 134 0.41 17.87 -22.58
N ARG A 135 -0.21 18.70 -21.74
CA ARG A 135 -1.42 19.45 -22.13
C ARG A 135 -1.05 20.40 -23.27
N ALA A 136 -1.93 20.51 -24.27
CA ALA A 136 -1.72 21.36 -25.44
C ALA A 136 -1.66 22.87 -25.09
N ASP A 137 -2.10 23.25 -23.89
CA ASP A 137 -2.04 24.61 -23.37
C ASP A 137 -1.44 24.59 -21.96
N GLU A 138 -0.25 25.18 -21.77
CA GLU A 138 0.24 25.58 -20.45
C GLU A 138 0.46 27.09 -20.45
N PRO A 139 0.03 27.76 -19.37
CA PRO A 139 1.05 28.10 -18.38
C PRO A 139 0.65 27.68 -16.96
N SER A 140 1.66 27.15 -16.26
CA SER A 140 1.77 26.96 -14.81
C SER A 140 0.69 27.60 -13.93
N LEU A 141 -0.01 26.77 -13.16
CA LEU A 141 -0.11 26.77 -11.69
C LEU A 141 -1.28 25.86 -11.31
N LEU A 142 -1.01 24.94 -10.37
CA LEU A 142 -1.94 24.30 -9.45
C LEU A 142 -3.42 24.69 -9.66
N ASP A 143 -4.10 23.99 -10.55
CA ASP A 143 -5.57 24.04 -10.62
C ASP A 143 -6.07 22.72 -10.05
N GLU A 144 -6.22 22.71 -8.73
CA GLU A 144 -6.96 21.72 -7.96
C GLU A 144 -8.45 21.88 -8.25
N GLY A 145 -8.85 21.53 -9.48
CA GLY A 145 -10.25 21.31 -9.82
C GLY A 145 -10.51 19.82 -9.83
N GLU A 146 -11.55 19.36 -9.13
CA GLU A 146 -12.10 18.01 -9.25
C GLU A 146 -12.43 17.73 -10.72
N GLU A 147 -11.46 17.17 -11.46
CA GLU A 147 -11.71 16.67 -12.80
C GLU A 147 -12.60 15.44 -12.67
N ASP A 148 -13.84 15.60 -13.11
CA ASP A 148 -14.82 14.53 -13.26
C ASP A 148 -14.18 13.37 -14.06
N ASP A 149 -13.75 12.35 -13.32
CA ASP A 149 -13.04 11.16 -13.77
C ASP A 149 -13.95 10.21 -14.57
N SER A 150 -15.24 10.56 -14.74
CA SER A 150 -16.15 9.82 -15.60
C SER A 150 -15.62 9.80 -17.03
N ASP A 151 -15.32 8.59 -17.53
CA ASP A 151 -15.02 8.37 -18.93
C ASP A 151 -16.35 8.13 -19.67
N PRO A 152 -16.77 9.03 -20.59
CA PRO A 152 -17.98 8.84 -21.39
C PRO A 152 -18.01 7.51 -22.16
N LEU A 153 -16.85 6.87 -22.39
CA LEU A 153 -16.76 5.55 -23.04
C LEU A 153 -17.20 4.40 -22.14
N LEU A 154 -17.27 4.61 -20.83
CA LEU A 154 -17.72 3.64 -19.83
C LEU A 154 -19.14 3.94 -19.33
N GLU A 155 -19.74 5.06 -19.75
CA GLU A 155 -21.13 5.40 -19.43
C GLU A 155 -22.11 4.49 -20.16
N VAL A 156 -22.98 3.84 -19.40
CA VAL A 156 -23.98 2.91 -19.92
C VAL A 156 -25.34 3.61 -19.98
N ASN A 157 -25.91 3.72 -21.19
CA ASN A 157 -27.30 4.15 -21.34
C ASN A 157 -28.24 3.02 -20.88
N PRO A 158 -29.17 3.26 -19.92
CA PRO A 158 -30.11 2.25 -19.43
C PRO A 158 -30.95 1.57 -20.51
N ASP A 159 -31.23 2.24 -21.63
CA ASP A 159 -32.02 1.68 -22.73
C ASP A 159 -31.31 0.51 -23.46
N ASN A 160 -29.97 0.46 -23.42
CA ASN A 160 -29.16 -0.56 -24.10
C ASN A 160 -28.63 -1.65 -23.16
N LEU A 161 -29.07 -1.66 -21.89
CA LEU A 161 -28.47 -2.47 -20.85
C LEU A 161 -28.63 -3.98 -21.09
N SER A 162 -29.76 -4.42 -21.67
CA SER A 162 -29.98 -5.82 -22.04
C SER A 162 -29.07 -6.28 -23.19
N GLU A 163 -28.83 -5.43 -24.19
CA GLU A 163 -27.90 -5.69 -25.30
C GLU A 163 -26.46 -5.79 -24.78
N ILE A 164 -26.04 -4.83 -23.93
CA ILE A 164 -24.71 -4.80 -23.32
C ILE A 164 -24.42 -6.08 -22.52
N LEU A 165 -25.36 -6.50 -21.68
CA LEU A 165 -25.18 -7.68 -20.84
C LEU A 165 -25.16 -8.99 -21.65
N SER A 166 -25.70 -9.00 -22.86
CA SER A 166 -25.63 -10.15 -23.76
C SER A 166 -24.27 -10.26 -24.45
N GLU A 167 -23.66 -9.13 -24.84
CA GLU A 167 -22.36 -9.09 -25.52
C GLU A 167 -21.17 -9.12 -24.54
N VAL A 168 -21.31 -8.48 -23.38
CA VAL A 168 -20.28 -8.42 -22.33
C VAL A 168 -20.89 -8.77 -20.97
N PRO A 169 -21.16 -10.06 -20.70
CA PRO A 169 -21.75 -10.49 -19.42
C PRO A 169 -20.89 -10.11 -18.20
N GLU A 170 -19.57 -10.03 -18.40
CA GLU A 170 -18.57 -9.70 -17.37
C GLU A 170 -18.59 -8.22 -16.96
N ALA A 171 -19.32 -7.36 -17.69
CA ALA A 171 -19.53 -5.97 -17.31
C ALA A 171 -20.43 -5.84 -16.06
N ARG A 172 -21.27 -6.85 -15.78
CA ARG A 172 -22.10 -6.89 -14.58
C ARG A 172 -21.27 -7.35 -13.38
N ILE A 173 -21.34 -6.57 -12.31
CA ILE A 173 -20.84 -6.97 -11.00
C ILE A 173 -21.64 -8.20 -10.52
N LYS A 174 -20.95 -9.34 -10.34
CA LYS A 174 -21.53 -10.56 -9.80
C LYS A 174 -21.37 -10.57 -8.28
N VAL A 175 -22.48 -10.56 -7.54
CA VAL A 175 -22.46 -10.47 -6.08
C VAL A 175 -22.54 -11.86 -5.44
N MET A 176 -21.49 -12.25 -4.71
CA MET A 176 -21.39 -13.52 -3.99
C MET A 176 -22.18 -13.53 -2.69
N GLY A 177 -22.28 -12.38 -2.01
CA GLY A 177 -22.94 -12.32 -0.73
C GLY A 177 -23.10 -10.92 -0.16
N THR A 178 -23.79 -10.87 0.97
CA THR A 178 -24.06 -9.65 1.73
C THR A 178 -23.46 -9.75 3.14
N PHE A 179 -22.93 -8.64 3.62
CA PHE A 179 -22.22 -8.54 4.90
C PHE A 179 -22.72 -7.34 5.69
N GLN A 180 -22.57 -7.43 7.02
CA GLN A 180 -22.86 -6.36 7.95
C GLN A 180 -21.64 -6.12 8.83
N THR A 181 -21.25 -4.85 8.98
CA THR A 181 -20.19 -4.48 9.92
C THR A 181 -20.67 -4.72 11.36
N ILE A 182 -19.86 -5.43 12.15
CA ILE A 182 -20.05 -5.60 13.59
C ILE A 182 -18.87 -4.97 14.34
N PRO A 183 -19.09 -4.35 15.51
CA PRO A 183 -17.99 -3.78 16.27
C PRO A 183 -17.09 -4.88 16.85
N PHE A 184 -15.79 -4.60 16.88
CA PHE A 184 -14.85 -5.33 17.73
C PHE A 184 -15.20 -5.09 19.20
N ARG A 185 -14.81 -6.00 20.07
CA ARG A 185 -15.06 -5.83 21.51
C ARG A 185 -14.18 -4.73 22.10
N ASN A 186 -12.89 -4.75 21.77
CA ASN A 186 -11.85 -3.75 22.08
C ASN A 186 -10.58 -4.12 21.29
N GLU A 187 -9.44 -3.51 21.61
CA GLU A 187 -8.14 -3.76 20.99
C GLU A 187 -7.61 -5.16 21.34
N THR A 188 -7.55 -5.50 22.63
CA THR A 188 -6.75 -6.62 23.18
C THR A 188 -7.53 -7.91 23.48
N ASP A 189 -8.84 -7.96 23.24
CA ASP A 189 -9.66 -9.14 23.56
C ASP A 189 -9.19 -10.36 22.76
N ALA A 190 -8.98 -11.48 23.45
CA ALA A 190 -8.35 -12.66 22.86
C ALA A 190 -9.18 -13.36 21.75
N LEU A 191 -10.48 -13.07 21.64
CA LEU A 191 -11.37 -13.75 20.68
C LEU A 191 -12.03 -12.79 19.70
N ARG A 192 -12.34 -11.57 20.15
CA ARG A 192 -13.03 -10.52 19.38
C ARG A 192 -12.28 -9.19 19.41
N GLY A 193 -11.01 -9.22 19.76
CA GLY A 193 -10.14 -8.05 19.76
C GLY A 193 -9.53 -7.78 18.39
N LEU A 194 -9.36 -6.51 18.07
CA LEU A 194 -8.75 -6.08 16.80
C LEU A 194 -7.33 -6.65 16.65
N GLU A 195 -6.49 -6.49 17.68
CA GLU A 195 -5.08 -6.90 17.66
C GLU A 195 -4.95 -8.41 17.40
N SER A 196 -5.69 -9.24 18.14
CA SER A 196 -5.63 -10.70 18.02
C SER A 196 -6.04 -11.16 16.62
N LEU A 197 -7.17 -10.67 16.12
CA LEU A 197 -7.70 -11.08 14.82
C LEU A 197 -6.84 -10.58 13.66
N VAL A 198 -6.29 -9.37 13.76
CA VAL A 198 -5.40 -8.83 12.73
C VAL A 198 -4.06 -9.56 12.73
N ASN A 199 -3.44 -9.81 13.88
CA ASN A 199 -2.16 -10.51 13.94
C ASN A 199 -2.26 -11.93 13.35
N GLU A 200 -3.32 -12.68 13.66
CA GLU A 200 -3.55 -14.02 13.11
C GLU A 200 -3.72 -14.04 11.59
N ASN A 201 -4.22 -12.94 11.01
CA ASN A 201 -4.56 -12.85 9.59
C ASN A 201 -3.73 -11.81 8.83
N PHE A 202 -2.62 -11.33 9.41
CA PHE A 202 -1.93 -10.12 8.96
C PHE A 202 -1.56 -10.16 7.48
N TYR A 203 -0.88 -11.23 7.04
CA TYR A 203 -0.45 -11.39 5.65
C TYR A 203 -1.60 -11.61 4.65
N ASN A 204 -2.76 -12.07 5.13
CA ASN A 204 -3.97 -12.19 4.30
C ASN A 204 -4.70 -10.85 4.17
N LEU A 205 -4.68 -10.04 5.24
CA LEU A 205 -5.34 -8.73 5.29
C LEU A 205 -4.57 -7.66 4.50
N PHE A 206 -3.24 -7.75 4.53
CA PHE A 206 -2.33 -6.78 3.92
C PHE A 206 -1.44 -7.44 2.86
N PRO A 207 -1.97 -7.68 1.63
CA PRO A 207 -1.25 -8.40 0.56
C PRO A 207 0.10 -7.78 0.16
N ARG A 208 0.31 -6.50 0.47
CA ARG A 208 1.59 -5.83 0.24
C ARG A 208 2.73 -6.40 1.09
N TYR A 209 2.40 -6.99 2.23
CA TYR A 209 3.35 -7.65 3.11
C TYR A 209 3.29 -9.14 2.84
N THR A 210 4.41 -9.71 2.43
CA THR A 210 4.52 -11.15 2.17
C THR A 210 5.41 -11.80 3.21
N LEU A 211 5.11 -13.06 3.55
CA LEU A 211 5.93 -13.85 4.46
C LEU A 211 7.39 -13.98 4.00
N SER A 212 7.66 -13.86 2.70
CA SER A 212 9.02 -13.94 2.16
C SER A 212 9.81 -12.63 2.30
N HIS A 213 9.14 -11.48 2.38
CA HIS A 213 9.78 -10.15 2.37
C HIS A 213 9.46 -9.29 3.60
N SER A 214 8.80 -9.86 4.62
CA SER A 214 8.52 -9.13 5.85
C SER A 214 8.42 -10.04 7.06
N LEU A 215 8.75 -9.52 8.25
CA LEU A 215 8.70 -10.23 9.52
C LEU A 215 7.92 -9.40 10.53
N LEU A 216 6.71 -9.85 10.86
CA LEU A 216 5.89 -9.30 11.94
C LEU A 216 6.33 -9.88 13.30
N ILE A 217 6.60 -8.99 14.25
CA ILE A 217 6.86 -9.31 15.66
C ILE A 217 5.68 -8.74 16.47
N PRO A 218 4.67 -9.55 16.83
CA PRO A 218 3.44 -9.09 17.47
C PRO A 218 3.58 -8.82 18.98
N GLU A 219 4.81 -8.84 19.53
CA GLU A 219 5.03 -8.75 20.97
C GLU A 219 5.30 -7.29 21.42
N ASN A 220 4.30 -6.67 22.04
CA ASN A 220 4.42 -5.31 22.55
C ASN A 220 5.44 -5.16 23.70
N ARG A 221 5.50 -6.11 24.64
CA ARG A 221 6.24 -5.93 25.91
C ARG A 221 7.76 -5.86 25.78
N ILE A 222 8.32 -6.33 24.67
CA ILE A 222 9.78 -6.30 24.50
C ILE A 222 10.25 -4.89 24.10
N PHE A 223 9.46 -4.10 23.38
CA PHE A 223 9.90 -2.82 22.81
C PHE A 223 9.54 -1.60 23.67
N LEU A 224 10.21 -1.44 24.81
CA LEU A 224 10.12 -0.25 25.66
C LEU A 224 11.13 0.83 25.24
N SER A 225 10.68 2.06 25.00
CA SER A 225 11.59 3.20 24.76
C SER A 225 12.30 3.67 26.06
N SER A 226 13.53 4.17 25.92
CA SER A 226 14.28 4.75 27.04
C SER A 226 13.67 6.10 27.44
N GLY A 227 13.41 6.28 28.74
CA GLY A 227 12.86 7.54 29.26
C GLY A 227 13.93 8.61 29.44
N VAL A 228 13.54 9.88 29.40
CA VAL A 228 14.44 11.01 29.70
C VAL A 228 14.82 11.01 31.19
N GLU A 229 16.12 10.97 31.49
CA GLU A 229 16.62 11.21 32.85
C GLU A 229 16.61 12.72 33.14
N ALA A 230 15.78 13.15 34.09
CA ALA A 230 15.96 14.46 34.70
C ALA A 230 17.22 14.38 35.56
N ARG A 231 18.25 15.17 35.20
CA ARG A 231 19.51 15.41 35.92
C ARG A 231 19.59 14.70 37.28
N GLY A 232 20.02 13.44 37.25
CA GLY A 232 20.61 12.71 38.36
C GLY A 232 19.73 12.37 39.57
N GLU A 233 18.54 11.75 39.42
CA GLU A 233 18.14 10.65 40.34
C GLU A 233 16.74 10.01 40.12
N LYS A 234 15.90 10.47 39.19
CA LYS A 234 14.64 9.75 38.86
C LYS A 234 14.30 9.79 37.38
N LEU A 235 14.03 8.60 36.81
CA LEU A 235 13.36 8.44 35.52
C LEU A 235 12.03 9.20 35.53
N ILE A 236 11.81 10.10 34.57
CA ILE A 236 10.50 10.73 34.39
C ILE A 236 9.53 9.62 33.96
N LYS A 237 8.69 9.15 34.89
CA LYS A 237 7.55 8.27 34.61
C LYS A 237 6.54 9.06 33.75
N GLY A 238 6.58 8.88 32.44
CA GLY A 238 5.60 9.52 31.55
C GLY A 238 5.94 9.49 30.07
N ILE A 239 7.19 9.16 29.70
CA ILE A 239 7.66 9.20 28.30
C ILE A 239 8.22 7.83 27.90
N ARG A 240 7.49 6.76 28.18
CA ARG A 240 7.80 5.45 27.61
C ARG A 240 6.68 5.09 26.65
N SER A 241 7.06 4.77 25.43
CA SER A 241 6.18 4.35 24.37
C SER A 241 6.46 2.89 24.09
N ILE A 242 5.40 2.11 23.93
CA ILE A 242 5.46 0.68 23.62
C ILE A 242 4.59 0.52 22.37
N PRO A 243 5.15 0.19 21.20
CA PRO A 243 4.34 -0.16 20.05
C PRO A 243 3.69 -1.50 20.31
N ASP A 244 2.50 -1.72 19.74
CA ASP A 244 1.83 -3.00 19.90
C ASP A 244 2.51 -4.12 19.11
N ALA A 245 3.05 -3.78 17.94
CA ALA A 245 3.86 -4.69 17.15
C ALA A 245 4.97 -3.96 16.37
N LEU A 246 5.94 -4.73 15.90
CA LEU A 246 7.00 -4.24 15.02
C LEU A 246 7.03 -5.09 13.75
N LEU A 247 7.06 -4.43 12.59
CA LEU A 247 7.19 -5.09 11.30
C LEU A 247 8.51 -4.69 10.65
N ILE A 248 9.28 -5.69 10.24
CA ILE A 248 10.49 -5.51 9.43
C ILE A 248 10.09 -5.81 7.98
N VAL A 249 10.35 -4.87 7.07
CA VAL A 249 10.09 -5.04 5.64
C VAL A 249 11.41 -5.04 4.88
N TYR A 250 11.58 -6.00 3.98
CA TYR A 250 12.75 -6.16 3.12
C TYR A 250 12.38 -5.94 1.65
N SER A 251 13.10 -5.05 0.97
CA SER A 251 12.99 -4.87 -0.48
C SER A 251 14.36 -4.59 -1.10
N GLU A 252 14.81 -5.46 -2.00
CA GLU A 252 16.13 -5.33 -2.64
C GLU A 252 16.26 -4.11 -3.57
N HIS A 253 15.13 -3.56 -4.02
CA HIS A 253 15.11 -2.45 -4.99
C HIS A 253 14.98 -1.07 -4.36
N GLU A 254 14.93 -0.97 -3.03
CA GLU A 254 14.81 0.31 -2.35
C GLU A 254 16.18 0.88 -1.94
N LYS A 255 16.26 2.22 -1.86
CA LYS A 255 17.44 2.93 -1.37
C LYS A 255 17.88 2.43 0.01
N HIS A 256 16.91 2.10 0.85
CA HIS A 256 17.11 1.45 2.15
C HIS A 256 16.41 0.09 2.10
N PRO A 257 17.17 -1.02 1.94
CA PRO A 257 16.55 -2.32 1.73
C PRO A 257 15.76 -2.85 2.92
N PHE A 258 16.02 -2.32 4.12
CA PHE A 258 15.28 -2.62 5.34
C PHE A 258 14.51 -1.38 5.77
N LYS A 259 13.22 -1.59 6.07
CA LYS A 259 12.33 -0.61 6.70
C LYS A 259 11.79 -1.19 8.00
N ILE A 260 11.60 -0.32 8.99
CA ILE A 260 10.94 -0.67 10.24
C ILE A 260 9.61 0.06 10.31
N ALA A 261 8.52 -0.68 10.48
CA ALA A 261 7.20 -0.12 10.74
C ALA A 261 6.79 -0.42 12.18
N LEU A 262 6.49 0.64 12.94
CA LEU A 262 5.95 0.55 14.29
C LEU A 262 4.43 0.50 14.20
N ILE A 263 3.84 -0.58 14.68
CA ILE A 263 2.40 -0.83 14.56
C ILE A 263 1.70 -0.46 15.86
N GLU A 264 0.62 0.29 15.73
CA GLU A 264 -0.33 0.58 16.80
C GLU A 264 -1.71 0.06 16.41
N TYR A 265 -2.35 -0.70 17.30
CA TYR A 265 -3.71 -1.19 17.14
C TYR A 265 -4.66 -0.36 17.99
N GLU A 266 -5.61 0.30 17.35
CA GLU A 266 -6.58 1.14 18.05
C GLU A 266 -8.01 0.76 17.69
N CYS A 267 -8.93 0.82 18.66
CA CYS A 267 -10.30 0.41 18.42
C CYS A 267 -11.29 1.29 19.16
N PHE A 268 -12.29 1.81 18.45
CA PHE A 268 -13.44 2.40 19.12
C PHE A 268 -14.29 1.31 19.78
N GLY A 269 -14.51 0.20 19.05
CA GLY A 269 -15.14 -1.01 19.54
C GLY A 269 -16.58 -0.79 20.02
N GLU A 270 -17.07 -1.71 20.85
CA GLU A 270 -18.40 -1.63 21.45
C GLU A 270 -18.55 -0.43 22.42
N GLY A 271 -17.44 0.14 22.90
CA GLY A 271 -17.41 1.15 23.96
C GLY A 271 -17.53 2.61 23.50
N LYS A 272 -17.02 2.96 22.31
CA LYS A 272 -16.90 4.36 21.84
C LYS A 272 -17.76 4.59 20.60
N THR A 273 -19.05 4.86 20.81
CA THR A 273 -20.04 4.91 19.71
C THR A 273 -20.33 6.31 19.21
N ARG A 274 -20.18 7.34 20.06
CA ARG A 274 -20.51 8.73 19.69
C ARG A 274 -19.34 9.43 19.02
N SER A 275 -19.62 10.27 18.03
CA SER A 275 -18.57 11.03 17.30
C SER A 275 -17.67 11.86 18.23
N GLN A 276 -18.23 12.43 19.30
CA GLN A 276 -17.45 13.20 20.29
C GLN A 276 -16.51 12.30 21.11
N GLU A 277 -16.93 11.09 21.48
CA GLU A 277 -16.08 10.13 22.20
C GLU A 277 -14.94 9.65 21.30
N LYS A 278 -15.25 9.34 20.03
CA LYS A 278 -14.25 8.98 19.01
C LYS A 278 -13.22 10.10 18.82
N SER A 279 -13.69 11.34 18.65
CA SER A 279 -12.82 12.51 18.49
C SER A 279 -11.94 12.77 19.71
N ASN A 280 -12.51 12.70 20.92
CA ASN A 280 -11.74 12.87 22.16
C ASN A 280 -10.71 11.76 22.34
N TYR A 281 -11.05 10.52 21.97
CA TYR A 281 -10.14 9.38 22.03
C TYR A 281 -8.96 9.54 21.06
N LEU A 282 -9.25 9.90 19.80
CA LEU A 282 -8.21 10.15 18.80
C LEU A 282 -7.25 11.26 19.25
N ASN A 283 -7.78 12.40 19.66
CA ASN A 283 -6.97 13.56 20.04
C ASN A 283 -6.27 13.39 21.41
N GLY A 284 -6.88 12.66 22.33
CA GLY A 284 -6.38 12.48 23.70
C GLY A 284 -5.44 11.28 23.88
N GLN A 285 -5.58 10.25 23.06
CA GLN A 285 -4.85 8.98 23.20
C GLN A 285 -4.06 8.60 21.95
N VAL A 286 -4.74 8.41 20.82
CA VAL A 286 -4.13 7.88 19.59
C VAL A 286 -3.04 8.81 19.05
N ILE A 287 -3.37 10.07 18.76
CA ILE A 287 -2.41 11.04 18.21
C ILE A 287 -1.21 11.23 19.15
N PRO A 288 -1.39 11.48 20.46
CA PRO A 288 -0.27 11.56 21.38
C PRO A 288 0.61 10.31 21.43
N GLN A 289 0.03 9.11 21.27
CA GLN A 289 0.80 7.86 21.24
C GLN A 289 1.68 7.74 20.00
N LEU A 290 1.10 7.97 18.82
CA LEU A 290 1.84 7.95 17.56
C LEU A 290 2.94 9.03 17.53
N MET A 291 2.67 10.22 18.08
CA MET A 291 3.67 11.27 18.26
C MET A 291 4.83 10.83 19.17
N ARG A 292 4.54 10.10 20.25
CA ARG A 292 5.60 9.58 21.13
C ARG A 292 6.50 8.60 20.37
N PHE A 293 5.95 7.70 19.56
CA PHE A 293 6.76 6.82 18.70
C PHE A 293 7.64 7.61 17.74
N ALA A 294 7.04 8.51 16.96
CA ALA A 294 7.76 9.32 15.99
C ALA A 294 8.87 10.16 16.67
N SER A 295 8.57 10.75 17.83
CA SER A 295 9.54 11.55 18.58
C SER A 295 10.75 10.74 19.05
N ALA A 296 10.57 9.50 19.53
CA ALA A 296 11.64 8.69 20.10
C ALA A 296 12.79 8.40 19.13
N PHE A 297 12.48 8.38 17.82
CA PHE A 297 13.45 8.10 16.75
C PHE A 297 13.81 9.33 15.91
N SER A 298 13.17 10.47 16.18
CA SER A 298 13.38 11.71 15.44
C SER A 298 14.66 12.46 15.85
N ILE A 299 15.15 13.32 14.97
CA ILE A 299 16.29 14.22 15.23
C ILE A 299 16.04 15.25 16.33
N VAL A 300 14.79 15.46 16.71
CA VAL A 300 14.42 16.38 17.81
C VAL A 300 14.73 15.78 19.19
N THR A 301 14.88 14.46 19.28
CA THR A 301 15.25 13.77 20.52
C THR A 301 16.77 13.78 20.70
N ASP A 302 17.22 13.86 21.96
CA ASP A 302 18.64 13.79 22.29
C ASP A 302 19.31 12.56 21.66
N LYS A 303 20.44 12.79 20.99
CA LYS A 303 21.13 11.75 20.21
C LYS A 303 21.52 10.55 21.08
N GLN A 304 21.97 10.76 22.31
CA GLN A 304 22.37 9.65 23.18
C GLN A 304 21.16 8.78 23.55
N ILE A 305 20.05 9.41 23.90
CA ILE A 305 18.80 8.70 24.24
C ILE A 305 18.26 7.94 23.03
N ARG A 306 18.27 8.58 21.86
CA ARG A 306 17.83 7.96 20.60
C ARG A 306 18.72 6.75 20.25
N ASP A 307 20.03 6.92 20.21
CA ASP A 307 20.98 5.86 19.83
C ASP A 307 20.91 4.68 20.83
N GLN A 308 20.72 4.95 22.12
CA GLN A 308 20.48 3.91 23.13
C GLN A 308 19.16 3.16 22.91
N THR A 309 18.09 3.89 22.56
CA THR A 309 16.78 3.27 22.27
C THR A 309 16.87 2.37 21.04
N ILE A 310 17.46 2.87 19.95
CA ILE A 310 17.68 2.11 18.71
C ILE A 310 18.51 0.86 19.02
N LYS A 311 19.66 1.00 19.69
CA LYS A 311 20.50 -0.14 20.04
C LYS A 311 19.75 -1.18 20.86
N SER A 312 19.03 -0.75 21.90
CA SER A 312 18.26 -1.67 22.74
C SER A 312 17.17 -2.42 21.97
N TRP A 313 16.55 -1.78 20.97
CA TRP A 313 15.51 -2.40 20.17
C TRP A 313 16.09 -3.34 19.11
N VAL A 314 17.19 -2.94 18.46
CA VAL A 314 17.94 -3.80 17.53
C VAL A 314 18.39 -5.08 18.24
N ASP A 315 18.95 -4.98 19.45
CA ASP A 315 19.35 -6.15 20.25
C ASP A 315 18.17 -7.10 20.50
N LYS A 316 16.98 -6.57 20.78
CA LYS A 316 15.76 -7.36 21.02
C LYS A 316 15.19 -7.99 19.75
N VAL A 317 15.21 -7.25 18.64
CA VAL A 317 14.84 -7.79 17.33
C VAL A 317 15.76 -8.95 16.96
N ILE A 318 17.08 -8.77 17.13
CA ILE A 318 18.07 -9.81 16.87
C ILE A 318 17.83 -11.01 17.79
N GLN A 319 17.59 -10.79 19.08
CA GLN A 319 17.28 -11.86 20.02
C GLN A 319 16.03 -12.65 19.60
N HIS A 320 14.97 -11.96 19.15
CA HIS A 320 13.76 -12.59 18.63
C HIS A 320 14.07 -13.43 17.38
N ILE A 321 14.81 -12.87 16.41
CA ILE A 321 15.23 -13.61 15.22
C ILE A 321 16.01 -14.86 15.58
N TYR A 322 16.98 -14.78 16.49
CA TYR A 322 17.78 -15.93 16.92
C TYR A 322 17.04 -16.94 17.81
N SER A 323 15.83 -16.61 18.29
CA SER A 323 15.02 -17.55 19.07
C SER A 323 14.27 -18.57 18.22
N ASP A 324 14.12 -18.31 16.91
CA ASP A 324 13.40 -19.15 15.96
C ASP A 324 14.26 -19.45 14.70
N PRO A 325 14.60 -20.73 14.44
CA PRO A 325 15.37 -21.13 13.26
C PRO A 325 14.80 -20.62 11.92
N GLU A 326 13.47 -20.56 11.77
CA GLU A 326 12.85 -20.09 10.52
C GLU A 326 13.11 -18.59 10.31
N CYS A 327 13.02 -17.79 11.38
CA CYS A 327 13.38 -16.38 11.35
C CYS A 327 14.86 -16.16 11.02
N ILE A 328 15.76 -16.97 11.57
CA ILE A 328 17.20 -16.90 11.25
C ILE A 328 17.43 -17.13 9.77
N GLU A 329 16.88 -18.22 9.21
CA GLU A 329 17.06 -18.58 7.81
C GLU A 329 16.56 -17.48 6.89
N LYS A 330 15.37 -16.95 7.19
CA LYS A 330 14.71 -15.89 6.44
C LYS A 330 15.53 -14.59 6.41
N VAL A 331 15.88 -14.04 7.57
CA VAL A 331 16.60 -12.75 7.63
C VAL A 331 18.05 -12.91 7.12
N SER A 332 18.69 -14.04 7.38
CA SER A 332 20.02 -14.35 6.82
C SER A 332 19.96 -14.46 5.29
N GLY A 333 18.89 -15.03 4.75
CA GLY A 333 18.59 -15.06 3.31
C GLY A 333 18.56 -13.65 2.71
N TRP A 334 17.81 -12.73 3.33
CA TRP A 334 17.76 -11.32 2.90
C TRP A 334 19.14 -10.66 2.88
N ILE A 335 19.93 -10.86 3.94
CA ILE A 335 21.29 -10.31 4.03
C ILE A 335 22.20 -10.88 2.93
N LYS A 336 22.11 -12.18 2.66
CA LYS A 336 22.88 -12.84 1.59
C LYS A 336 22.44 -12.42 0.19
N CYS A 337 21.16 -12.13 -0.03
CA CYS A 337 20.69 -11.54 -1.29
C CYS A 337 21.37 -10.19 -1.55
N MET A 338 21.44 -9.32 -0.54
CA MET A 338 22.11 -8.03 -0.67
C MET A 338 23.64 -8.14 -0.76
N ARG A 339 24.23 -9.10 -0.04
CA ARG A 339 25.69 -9.31 0.01
C ARG A 339 26.04 -10.79 -0.15
N PRO A 340 26.05 -11.31 -1.39
CA PRO A 340 26.26 -12.75 -1.65
C PRO A 340 27.62 -13.28 -1.19
N THR A 341 28.64 -12.42 -1.11
CA THR A 341 30.00 -12.79 -0.70
C THR A 341 30.22 -12.71 0.81
N LEU A 342 29.20 -12.37 1.60
CA LEU A 342 29.32 -12.24 3.05
C LEU A 342 29.45 -13.63 3.69
N SER A 343 30.47 -13.82 4.53
CA SER A 343 30.62 -15.03 5.33
C SER A 343 29.49 -15.14 6.36
N ASP A 344 29.00 -16.37 6.61
CA ASP A 344 27.99 -16.68 7.63
C ASP A 344 28.34 -16.12 9.01
N GLN A 345 29.64 -16.10 9.36
CA GLN A 345 30.12 -15.57 10.64
C GLN A 345 29.89 -14.05 10.78
N LEU A 346 29.73 -13.33 9.68
CA LEU A 346 29.54 -11.88 9.64
C LEU A 346 28.07 -11.47 9.45
N VAL A 347 27.17 -12.43 9.18
CA VAL A 347 25.73 -12.14 8.94
C VAL A 347 25.10 -11.44 10.12
N GLY A 348 25.34 -11.89 11.36
CA GLY A 348 24.79 -11.25 12.56
C GLY A 348 25.26 -9.80 12.75
N ARG A 349 26.52 -9.50 12.42
CA ARG A 349 27.05 -8.13 12.45
C ARG A 349 26.42 -7.25 11.36
N GLU A 350 26.20 -7.82 10.19
CA GLU A 350 25.53 -7.09 9.12
C GLU A 350 24.05 -6.86 9.43
N MET A 351 23.38 -7.81 10.08
CA MET A 351 22.00 -7.69 10.58
C MET A 351 21.86 -6.49 11.53
N ASP A 352 22.73 -6.39 12.54
CA ASP A 352 22.79 -5.25 13.46
C ASP A 352 22.95 -3.91 12.72
N ARG A 353 23.87 -3.87 11.74
CA ARG A 353 24.14 -2.68 10.94
C ARG A 353 22.91 -2.24 10.13
N VAL A 354 22.27 -3.16 9.42
CA VAL A 354 21.12 -2.82 8.54
C VAL A 354 19.87 -2.46 9.34
N LEU A 355 19.63 -3.13 10.47
CA LEU A 355 18.50 -2.80 11.36
C LEU A 355 18.70 -1.43 12.02
N THR A 356 19.91 -1.14 12.50
CA THR A 356 20.24 0.19 13.04
C THR A 356 20.03 1.27 11.99
N GLU A 357 20.51 1.05 10.77
CA GLU A 357 20.33 1.99 9.66
C GLU A 357 18.85 2.19 9.30
N ALA A 358 18.04 1.13 9.36
CA ALA A 358 16.60 1.21 9.11
C ALA A 358 15.88 2.08 10.14
N PHE A 359 16.18 1.93 11.44
CA PHE A 359 15.63 2.83 12.47
C PHE A 359 16.06 4.29 12.28
N GLN A 360 17.28 4.53 11.79
CA GLN A 360 17.83 5.87 11.63
C GLN A 360 17.31 6.60 10.38
N LYS A 361 16.92 5.86 9.33
CA LYS A 361 16.70 6.42 7.99
C LYS A 361 15.42 5.97 7.29
N ALA A 362 14.80 4.87 7.73
CA ALA A 362 13.72 4.20 7.03
C ALA A 362 12.65 3.66 8.00
N LEU A 363 12.17 4.56 8.87
CA LEU A 363 11.14 4.28 9.88
C LEU A 363 9.76 4.73 9.40
N GLN A 364 8.76 3.90 9.66
CA GLN A 364 7.35 4.15 9.40
C GLN A 364 6.52 3.97 10.68
N VAL A 365 5.40 4.68 10.78
CA VAL A 365 4.38 4.47 11.80
C VAL A 365 3.12 3.95 11.11
N LEU A 366 2.67 2.76 11.52
CA LEU A 366 1.49 2.08 10.99
C LEU A 366 0.37 2.12 12.04
N LEU A 367 -0.75 2.75 11.72
CA LEU A 367 -1.96 2.70 12.54
C LEU A 367 -2.95 1.71 11.94
N ILE A 368 -3.36 0.69 12.70
CA ILE A 368 -4.43 -0.22 12.32
C ILE A 368 -5.63 0.07 13.23
N ILE A 369 -6.72 0.58 12.65
CA ILE A 369 -7.89 1.07 13.40
C ILE A 369 -9.21 0.58 12.78
N ASP A 370 -10.30 0.56 13.55
CA ASP A 370 -11.61 0.10 13.07
C ASP A 370 -12.40 1.16 12.27
N ASP A 371 -12.10 2.45 12.49
CA ASP A 371 -12.74 3.57 11.81
C ASP A 371 -11.80 4.79 11.79
N LEU A 372 -11.70 5.47 10.65
CA LEU A 372 -10.91 6.69 10.51
C LEU A 372 -11.41 7.47 9.29
N SER A 373 -11.73 8.75 9.46
CA SER A 373 -12.07 9.63 8.33
C SER A 373 -10.82 10.16 7.62
N ASP A 374 -10.96 10.56 6.36
CA ASP A 374 -9.86 11.10 5.56
C ASP A 374 -9.24 12.36 6.22
N GLU A 375 -10.08 13.27 6.74
CA GLU A 375 -9.60 14.45 7.48
C GLU A 375 -8.75 14.08 8.71
N GLN A 376 -9.15 13.04 9.44
CA GLN A 376 -8.39 12.55 10.60
C GLN A 376 -7.08 11.91 10.17
N LYS A 377 -7.11 11.11 9.09
CA LYS A 377 -5.92 10.49 8.52
C LYS A 377 -4.89 11.54 8.11
N ASP A 378 -5.31 12.59 7.40
CA ASP A 378 -4.44 13.68 6.97
C ASP A 378 -3.87 14.45 8.16
N THR A 379 -4.71 14.71 9.17
CA THR A 379 -4.26 15.37 10.40
C THR A 379 -3.16 14.56 11.07
N ILE A 380 -3.34 13.25 11.23
CA ILE A 380 -2.32 12.36 11.81
C ILE A 380 -1.08 12.33 10.93
N ALA A 381 -1.24 12.17 9.61
CA ALA A 381 -0.13 12.12 8.66
C ALA A 381 0.74 13.37 8.74
N ASN A 382 0.12 14.55 8.81
CA ASN A 382 0.83 15.83 8.92
C ASN A 382 1.59 15.94 10.24
N VAL A 383 1.00 15.51 11.35
CA VAL A 383 1.65 15.50 12.66
C VAL A 383 2.85 14.56 12.67
N ILE A 384 2.73 13.35 12.11
CA ILE A 384 3.83 12.37 12.08
C ILE A 384 4.93 12.79 11.11
N ARG A 385 4.59 13.31 9.93
CA ARG A 385 5.56 13.79 8.93
C ARG A 385 6.37 15.01 9.41
N ALA A 386 5.93 15.71 10.44
CA ALA A 386 6.70 16.78 11.07
C ALA A 386 7.98 16.27 11.77
N PHE A 387 8.01 14.98 12.16
CA PHE A 387 9.19 14.34 12.73
C PHE A 387 10.15 13.87 11.63
N LYS A 388 11.44 14.15 11.80
CA LYS A 388 12.49 13.89 10.80
C LYS A 388 13.49 12.86 11.30
N LEU A 389 13.94 12.00 10.40
CA LEU A 389 14.98 10.99 10.62
C LEU A 389 16.39 11.58 10.39
N GLU A 390 17.44 10.80 10.66
CA GLU A 390 18.83 11.30 10.60
C GLU A 390 19.25 11.77 9.21
N ASN A 391 18.65 11.21 8.17
CA ASN A 391 18.83 11.60 6.78
C ASN A 391 18.06 12.88 6.37
N GLY A 392 17.23 13.44 7.26
CA GLY A 392 16.36 14.58 6.98
C GLY A 392 15.00 14.22 6.38
N ASP A 393 14.78 12.94 6.08
CA ASP A 393 13.50 12.45 5.55
C ASP A 393 12.44 12.46 6.66
N SER A 394 11.18 12.67 6.30
CA SER A 394 10.07 12.59 7.25
C SER A 394 9.79 11.13 7.62
N ILE A 395 9.37 10.90 8.87
CA ILE A 395 8.79 9.62 9.25
C ILE A 395 7.49 9.43 8.46
N GLU A 396 7.37 8.29 7.77
CA GLU A 396 6.19 7.96 6.99
C GLU A 396 5.05 7.50 7.92
N PHE A 397 3.83 7.90 7.59
CA PHE A 397 2.62 7.45 8.27
C PHE A 397 1.76 6.65 7.30
N ILE A 398 1.32 5.48 7.74
CA ILE A 398 0.40 4.64 6.99
C ILE A 398 -0.72 4.21 7.92
N SER A 399 -1.97 4.26 7.45
CA SER A 399 -3.13 3.83 8.22
C SER A 399 -3.91 2.76 7.49
N TYR A 400 -4.41 1.78 8.23
CA TYR A 400 -5.34 0.78 7.75
C TYR A 400 -6.63 0.79 8.56
N ILE A 401 -7.75 0.79 7.84
CA ILE A 401 -9.07 0.65 8.43
C ILE A 401 -9.50 -0.80 8.28
N VAL A 402 -9.62 -1.52 9.39
CA VAL A 402 -10.02 -2.94 9.42
C VAL A 402 -11.40 -3.03 10.04
N ARG A 403 -12.36 -3.62 9.32
CA ARG A 403 -13.73 -3.83 9.80
C ARG A 403 -14.01 -5.30 9.99
N LEU A 404 -14.72 -5.63 11.07
CA LEU A 404 -15.23 -6.98 11.28
C LEU A 404 -16.59 -7.11 10.59
N GLU A 405 -16.68 -8.02 9.64
CA GLU A 405 -17.86 -8.19 8.79
C GLU A 405 -18.53 -9.54 9.07
N GLN A 406 -19.81 -9.53 9.43
CA GLN A 406 -20.62 -10.73 9.60
C GLN A 406 -21.39 -11.03 8.32
N ARG A 407 -21.21 -12.24 7.80
CA ARG A 407 -21.97 -12.76 6.65
C ARG A 407 -23.48 -12.80 6.96
N ILE A 408 -24.29 -12.14 6.15
CA ILE A 408 -25.75 -12.22 6.18
C ILE A 408 -26.25 -13.36 5.28
N ARG A 409 -25.83 -13.37 3.99
CA ARG A 409 -26.25 -14.39 3.01
C ARG A 409 -25.19 -14.57 1.92
N ILE A 410 -24.86 -15.81 1.56
CA ILE A 410 -24.13 -16.14 0.31
C ILE A 410 -25.15 -16.73 -0.66
N SER A 411 -25.20 -16.19 -1.87
CA SER A 411 -26.12 -16.61 -2.92
C SER A 411 -25.45 -17.33 -4.07
N ASP A 412 -24.15 -17.08 -4.30
CA ASP A 412 -23.43 -17.58 -5.48
C ASP A 412 -21.92 -17.75 -5.15
N SER A 413 -21.37 -18.94 -5.43
CA SER A 413 -19.94 -19.25 -5.23
C SER A 413 -19.06 -18.86 -6.42
N ASP A 414 -19.64 -18.61 -7.59
CA ASP A 414 -18.92 -18.23 -8.82
C ASP A 414 -18.89 -16.71 -9.03
N ALA A 415 -19.37 -15.97 -8.03
CA ALA A 415 -19.42 -14.52 -8.02
C ALA A 415 -18.22 -13.93 -7.26
N GLU A 416 -17.80 -12.73 -7.66
CA GLU A 416 -16.53 -12.12 -7.22
C GLU A 416 -16.71 -11.03 -6.14
N TYR A 417 -17.89 -10.42 -6.05
CA TYR A 417 -18.09 -9.20 -5.26
C TYR A 417 -18.97 -9.44 -4.04
N ALA A 418 -18.62 -8.83 -2.91
CA ALA A 418 -19.46 -8.79 -1.72
C ALA A 418 -20.14 -7.42 -1.60
N LEU A 419 -21.42 -7.39 -1.21
CA LEU A 419 -22.09 -6.16 -0.80
C LEU A 419 -22.03 -6.07 0.73
N SER A 420 -21.24 -5.14 1.26
CA SER A 420 -21.36 -4.78 2.68
C SER A 420 -22.35 -3.63 2.83
N VAL A 421 -23.16 -3.69 3.88
CA VAL A 421 -23.96 -2.56 4.36
C VAL A 421 -23.23 -1.97 5.55
N GLN A 422 -22.90 -0.68 5.44
CA GLN A 422 -22.13 0.08 6.42
C GLN A 422 -22.89 0.27 7.74
#